data_AF-A0A7S3PSB9-F1
#
_entry.id   AF-A0A7S3PSB9-F1
#
_cell.length_a   1.000
_cell.length_b   1.000
_cell.length_c   1.000
_cell.angle_alpha   90.00
_cell.angle_beta   90.00
_cell.angle_gamma   90.00
#
_symmetry.space_group_name_H-M   'P 1'
#
loop_
_entity.id
_entity.type
_entity.pdbx_description
1 polymer ?
#
loop_
_entity_poly.entity_id
_entity_poly.type
_entity_poly.pdbx_seq_one_letter_code
_entity_poly.pdbx_strand_id
1 'polypeptide(L)'
;NEPCILMNLENRSINDQAYTFMASVLVAVNPLKPLKNPDPKSLDPSTPHPYSVAENAFKQMMFANDNTAFSIGESVNQSVVTSGESGAGKTESCKMVLRHLVESTGTGKSSAIDRMLLQSNSITESFGNAQTLRN
;
A
#
# COMPACT_ATOMS: atom_id res chain seq x y z
N ASN A 1 -5.14 -26.19 -3.81
CA ASN A 1 -3.80 -26.42 -4.39
C ASN A 1 -2.81 -25.45 -3.75
N GLU A 2 -2.56 -25.61 -2.44
CA GLU A 2 -1.67 -24.73 -1.66
C GLU A 2 -0.19 -24.78 -2.09
N PRO A 3 0.38 -25.94 -2.51
CA PRO A 3 1.79 -26.01 -2.93
C PRO A 3 2.12 -25.09 -4.11
N CYS A 4 1.17 -24.89 -5.02
CA CYS A 4 1.34 -24.04 -6.20
C CYS A 4 1.46 -22.56 -5.81
N ILE A 5 0.70 -22.12 -4.80
CA ILE A 5 0.76 -20.74 -4.29
C ILE A 5 2.11 -20.50 -3.63
N LEU A 6 2.56 -21.44 -2.79
CA LEU A 6 3.85 -21.35 -2.11
C LEU A 6 5.00 -21.26 -3.12
N MET A 7 5.03 -22.16 -4.11
CA MET A 7 6.07 -22.18 -5.14
C MET A 7 6.09 -20.88 -5.97
N ASN A 8 4.92 -20.30 -6.25
CA ASN A 8 4.83 -19.03 -6.96
C ASN A 8 5.40 -17.88 -6.10
N LEU A 9 5.01 -17.78 -4.83
CA LEU A 9 5.52 -16.76 -3.91
C LEU A 9 7.03 -16.88 -3.69
N GLU A 10 7.55 -18.10 -3.60
CA GLU A 10 8.98 -18.37 -3.49
C GLU A 10 9.74 -17.88 -4.72
N ASN A 11 9.29 -18.28 -5.93
CA ASN A 11 9.91 -17.84 -7.19
C ASN A 11 9.88 -16.32 -7.32
N ARG A 12 8.80 -15.66 -6.92
CA ARG A 12 8.70 -14.20 -6.96
C ARG A 12 9.65 -13.52 -5.97
N SER A 13 9.78 -14.08 -4.77
CA SER A 13 10.70 -13.59 -3.75
C SER A 13 12.15 -13.64 -4.23
N ILE A 14 12.55 -14.73 -4.89
CA ILE A 14 13.89 -14.89 -5.48
C ILE A 14 14.16 -13.84 -6.58
N ASN A 15 13.12 -13.41 -7.30
CA ASN A 15 13.20 -12.45 -8.39
C ASN A 15 12.91 -10.99 -7.96
N ASP A 16 12.95 -10.69 -6.66
CA ASP A 16 12.72 -9.34 -6.10
C ASP A 16 11.33 -8.75 -6.40
N GLN A 17 10.36 -9.64 -6.63
CA GLN A 17 8.96 -9.27 -6.86
C GLN A 17 8.16 -9.37 -5.57
N ALA A 18 8.35 -8.38 -4.69
CA ALA A 18 7.78 -8.36 -3.35
C ALA A 18 6.25 -8.33 -3.30
N TYR A 19 5.57 -7.87 -4.36
CA TYR A 19 4.12 -7.67 -4.38
C TYR A 19 3.44 -8.47 -5.48
N THR A 20 2.26 -9.04 -5.21
CA THR A 20 1.41 -9.69 -6.21
C THR A 20 -0.07 -9.58 -5.83
N PHE A 21 -0.95 -9.49 -6.82
CA PHE A 21 -2.39 -9.61 -6.56
C PHE A 21 -2.80 -11.08 -6.48
N MET A 22 -3.62 -11.39 -5.48
CA MET A 22 -4.44 -12.60 -5.41
C MET A 22 -5.90 -12.17 -5.31
N ALA A 23 -6.61 -12.20 -6.45
CA ALA A 23 -7.93 -11.60 -6.60
C ALA A 23 -7.94 -10.12 -6.17
N SER A 24 -8.69 -9.77 -5.12
CA SER A 24 -8.78 -8.41 -4.57
C SER A 24 -7.73 -8.10 -3.50
N VAL A 25 -6.91 -9.07 -3.10
CA VAL A 25 -5.94 -8.92 -2.02
C VAL A 25 -4.54 -8.71 -2.60
N LEU A 26 -3.84 -7.68 -2.12
CA LEU A 26 -2.42 -7.51 -2.40
C LEU A 26 -1.62 -8.35 -1.40
N VAL A 27 -0.85 -9.31 -1.92
CA VAL A 27 0.06 -10.14 -1.14
C VAL A 27 1.44 -9.52 -1.22
N ALA A 28 2.04 -9.30 -0.05
CA ALA A 28 3.39 -8.80 0.10
C ALA A 28 4.27 -9.87 0.76
N VAL A 29 5.42 -10.15 0.14
CA VAL A 29 6.49 -10.98 0.72
C VAL A 29 7.67 -10.06 0.98
N ASN A 30 8.01 -9.84 2.24
CA ASN A 30 9.10 -8.96 2.63
C ASN A 30 10.45 -9.56 2.19
N PRO A 31 11.21 -8.91 1.29
CA PRO A 31 12.48 -9.44 0.80
C PRO A 31 13.64 -9.24 1.79
N LEU A 32 13.39 -8.59 2.94
CA LEU A 32 14.40 -8.26 3.98
C LEU A 32 15.60 -7.45 3.46
N LYS A 33 15.41 -6.77 2.33
CA LYS A 33 16.40 -5.90 1.70
C LYS A 33 15.70 -4.70 1.06
N PRO A 34 16.40 -3.55 0.91
CA PRO A 34 15.83 -2.40 0.23
C PRO A 34 15.58 -2.72 -1.25
N LEU A 35 14.34 -2.50 -1.69
CA LEU A 35 13.99 -2.52 -3.11
C LEU A 35 13.86 -1.09 -3.63
N LYS A 36 14.08 -0.91 -4.93
CA LYS A 36 13.82 0.37 -5.59
C LYS A 36 12.31 0.59 -5.64
N ASN A 37 11.82 1.59 -4.91
CA ASN A 37 10.41 1.97 -4.99
C ASN A 37 10.12 2.57 -6.37
N PRO A 38 9.08 2.11 -7.07
CA PRO A 38 8.66 2.72 -8.32
C PRO A 38 8.14 4.14 -8.05
N ASP A 39 8.24 5.01 -9.04
CA ASP A 39 7.63 6.34 -8.94
C ASP A 39 6.10 6.17 -9.01
N PRO A 40 5.33 6.61 -8.00
CA PRO A 40 3.88 6.41 -7.94
C PRO A 40 3.14 6.97 -9.17
N LYS A 41 3.67 8.01 -9.83
CA LYS A 41 3.07 8.59 -11.05
C LYS A 41 3.30 7.75 -12.31
N SER A 42 4.34 6.94 -12.29
CA SER A 42 4.73 6.08 -13.42
C SER A 42 4.09 4.68 -13.36
N LEU A 43 3.41 4.37 -12.25
CA LEU A 43 2.90 3.03 -11.99
C LEU A 43 1.52 2.85 -12.62
N ASP A 44 1.38 1.85 -13.50
CA ASP A 44 0.09 1.42 -13.99
C ASP A 44 -0.77 0.88 -12.81
N PRO A 45 -2.04 1.31 -12.66
CA PRO A 45 -2.97 0.75 -11.67
C PRO A 45 -3.09 -0.78 -11.68
N SER A 46 -2.79 -1.44 -12.80
CA SER A 46 -2.78 -2.90 -12.92
C SER A 46 -1.56 -3.56 -12.25
N THR A 47 -0.49 -2.77 -11.99
CA THR A 47 0.75 -3.27 -11.40
C THR A 47 0.54 -3.57 -9.92
N PRO A 48 0.90 -4.76 -9.42
CA PRO A 48 0.80 -5.08 -8.00
C PRO A 48 1.72 -4.20 -7.15
N HIS A 49 1.15 -3.27 -6.40
CA HIS A 49 1.88 -2.40 -5.48
C HIS A 49 0.92 -1.76 -4.45
N PRO A 50 1.39 -1.38 -3.24
CA PRO A 50 0.59 -0.61 -2.29
C PRO A 50 0.02 0.70 -2.86
N TYR A 51 0.71 1.33 -3.81
CA TYR A 51 0.22 2.53 -4.51
C TYR A 51 -1.05 2.26 -5.32
N SER A 52 -1.12 1.12 -6.02
CA SER A 52 -2.30 0.73 -6.78
C SER A 52 -3.52 0.48 -5.88
N VAL A 53 -3.30 -0.08 -4.68
CA VAL A 53 -4.35 -0.24 -3.66
C VAL A 53 -4.85 1.12 -3.17
N ALA A 54 -3.92 2.04 -2.88
CA ALA A 54 -4.25 3.39 -2.45
C ALA A 54 -5.03 4.17 -3.53
N GLU A 55 -4.60 4.07 -4.79
CA GLU A 55 -5.25 4.70 -5.94
C GLU A 55 -6.67 4.16 -6.15
N ASN A 56 -6.87 2.85 -6.06
CA ASN A 56 -8.20 2.25 -6.20
C ASN A 56 -9.14 2.68 -5.07
N ALA A 57 -8.66 2.69 -3.82
CA ALA A 57 -9.43 3.19 -2.68
C ALA A 57 -9.78 4.68 -2.85
N PHE A 58 -8.81 5.49 -3.26
CA PHE A 58 -9.02 6.92 -3.49
C PHE A 58 -10.06 7.16 -4.59
N LYS A 59 -9.95 6.47 -5.72
CA LYS A 59 -10.92 6.55 -6.82
C LYS A 59 -12.32 6.14 -6.38
N GLN A 60 -12.48 5.00 -5.70
CA GLN A 60 -13.78 4.55 -5.19
C GLN A 60 -14.43 5.54 -4.21
N MET A 61 -13.62 6.24 -3.42
CA MET A 61 -14.10 7.31 -2.55
C MET A 61 -14.53 8.55 -3.37
N MET A 62 -13.81 8.89 -4.45
CA MET A 62 -14.04 10.10 -5.26
C MET A 62 -15.07 9.95 -6.39
N PHE A 63 -15.38 8.72 -6.83
CA PHE A 63 -16.24 8.42 -7.98
C PHE A 63 -17.68 8.97 -7.89
N ALA A 64 -18.11 9.50 -6.74
CA ALA A 64 -19.37 10.24 -6.64
C ALA A 64 -19.37 11.59 -7.38
N ASN A 65 -18.22 12.10 -7.82
CA ASN A 65 -18.11 13.46 -8.37
C ASN A 65 -18.08 13.52 -9.91
N ASP A 66 -17.87 12.39 -10.61
CA ASP A 66 -17.76 12.37 -12.08
C ASP A 66 -18.98 11.70 -12.72
N ASN A 67 -19.79 12.51 -13.42
CA ASN A 67 -20.97 12.13 -14.20
C ASN A 67 -20.63 11.28 -15.45
N THR A 68 -19.85 10.21 -15.32
CA THR A 68 -19.55 9.29 -16.42
C THR A 68 -20.39 8.03 -16.33
N ALA A 69 -20.79 7.48 -17.48
CA ALA A 69 -21.88 6.51 -17.67
C ALA A 69 -21.75 5.14 -16.97
N PHE A 70 -20.77 4.95 -16.09
CA PHE A 70 -20.65 3.80 -15.19
C PHE A 70 -21.01 4.13 -13.71
N SER A 71 -21.45 5.36 -13.45
CA SER A 71 -21.86 5.84 -12.11
C SER A 71 -23.18 5.24 -11.67
N ILE A 72 -23.12 4.13 -10.93
CA ILE A 72 -24.21 3.59 -10.12
C ILE A 72 -23.70 3.32 -8.69
N GLY A 73 -23.01 4.29 -8.09
CA GLY A 73 -22.51 4.14 -6.73
C GLY A 73 -22.40 5.48 -6.01
N GLU A 74 -22.95 5.55 -4.80
CA GLU A 74 -22.66 6.64 -3.86
C GLU A 74 -21.17 6.62 -3.48
N SER A 75 -20.65 7.76 -3.00
CA SER A 75 -19.32 7.77 -2.37
C SER A 75 -19.37 6.85 -1.16
N VAL A 76 -18.53 5.82 -1.14
CA VAL A 76 -18.44 4.88 -0.03
C VAL A 76 -17.10 5.06 0.68
N ASN A 77 -17.15 5.17 2.01
CA ASN A 77 -15.96 5.18 2.85
C ASN A 77 -15.11 3.92 2.61
N GLN A 78 -13.82 4.10 2.37
CA GLN A 78 -12.89 3.02 2.10
C GLN A 78 -12.04 2.68 3.33
N SER A 79 -11.63 1.41 3.44
CA SER A 79 -10.71 0.95 4.47
C SER A 79 -9.61 0.08 3.84
N VAL A 80 -8.37 0.35 4.20
CA VAL A 80 -7.20 -0.44 3.81
C VAL A 80 -6.67 -1.15 5.05
N VAL A 81 -6.75 -2.48 5.05
CA VAL A 81 -6.31 -3.30 6.18
C VAL A 81 -5.02 -4.03 5.81
N THR A 82 -3.95 -3.79 6.57
CA THR A 82 -2.69 -4.51 6.44
C THR A 82 -2.56 -5.56 7.54
N SER A 83 -2.48 -6.84 7.16
CA SER A 83 -2.28 -7.97 8.08
C SER A 83 -0.98 -8.72 7.76
N GLY A 84 -0.51 -9.52 8.72
CA GLY A 84 0.72 -10.31 8.57
C GLY A 84 1.45 -10.51 9.90
N GLU A 85 2.37 -11.47 9.92
CA GLU A 85 3.19 -11.77 11.09
C GLU A 85 4.15 -10.60 11.45
N SER A 86 4.79 -10.70 12.62
CA SER A 86 5.86 -9.77 13.00
C SER A 86 6.97 -9.81 11.95
N GLY A 87 7.50 -8.65 11.55
CA GLY A 87 8.52 -8.54 10.50
C GLY A 87 8.02 -8.64 9.05
N ALA A 88 6.73 -8.87 8.81
CA ALA A 88 6.18 -9.01 7.45
C ALA A 88 6.16 -7.71 6.60
N GLY A 89 6.59 -6.57 7.14
CA GLY A 89 6.62 -5.30 6.39
C GLY A 89 5.28 -4.53 6.36
N LYS A 90 4.38 -4.77 7.33
CA LYS A 90 3.08 -4.09 7.45
C LYS A 90 3.23 -2.56 7.48
N THR A 91 4.10 -2.06 8.35
CA THR A 91 4.25 -0.61 8.56
C THR A 91 4.83 0.09 7.34
N GLU A 92 5.81 -0.52 6.67
CA GLU A 92 6.37 0.01 5.41
C GLU A 92 5.33 0.05 4.29
N SER A 93 4.53 -1.01 4.14
CA SER A 93 3.45 -1.04 3.16
C SER A 93 2.38 0.03 3.46
N CYS A 94 2.03 0.23 4.74
CA CYS A 94 1.10 1.27 5.17
C CYS A 94 1.65 2.69 4.89
N LYS A 95 2.94 2.94 5.13
CA LYS A 95 3.59 4.21 4.77
C LYS A 95 3.48 4.51 3.27
N MET A 96 3.64 3.49 2.41
CA MET A 96 3.49 3.68 0.97
C MET A 96 2.07 4.08 0.59
N VAL A 97 1.05 3.42 1.16
CA VAL A 97 -0.36 3.79 0.95
C VAL A 97 -0.62 5.23 1.38
N LEU A 98 -0.17 5.61 2.59
CA LEU A 98 -0.36 6.96 3.13
C LEU A 98 0.32 8.04 2.27
N ARG A 99 1.55 7.81 1.80
CA ARG A 99 2.26 8.74 0.92
C ARG A 99 1.49 8.98 -0.37
N HIS A 100 0.94 7.92 -0.98
CA HIS A 100 0.15 8.04 -2.21
C HIS A 100 -1.11 8.85 -1.98
N LEU A 101 -1.86 8.57 -0.91
CA LEU A 101 -3.09 9.31 -0.59
C LEU A 101 -2.83 10.80 -0.36
N VAL A 102 -1.75 11.15 0.36
CA VAL A 102 -1.34 12.54 0.60
C VAL A 102 -0.96 13.25 -0.71
N GLU A 103 -0.30 12.54 -1.64
CA GLU A 103 0.05 13.11 -2.94
C GLU A 103 -1.19 13.28 -3.83
N SER A 104 -2.10 12.31 -3.84
CA SER A 104 -3.33 12.32 -4.66
C SER A 104 -4.38 13.32 -4.17
N THR A 105 -4.43 13.65 -2.88
CA THR A 105 -5.34 14.69 -2.33
C THR A 105 -4.80 16.11 -2.50
N GLY A 106 -3.61 16.27 -3.08
CA GLY A 106 -2.78 17.47 -3.03
C GLY A 106 -3.49 18.79 -3.29
N THR A 107 -3.73 19.55 -2.21
CA THR A 107 -4.03 20.99 -2.25
C THR A 107 -2.76 21.83 -2.43
N GLY A 108 -1.85 21.46 -3.33
CA GLY A 108 -0.70 22.28 -3.79
C GLY A 108 0.31 22.79 -2.75
N LYS A 109 0.08 22.60 -1.45
CA LYS A 109 0.95 22.95 -0.33
C LYS A 109 1.00 21.72 0.56
N SER A 110 2.17 21.12 0.71
CA SER A 110 2.45 20.11 1.73
C SER A 110 2.01 20.66 3.08
N SER A 111 0.78 20.34 3.50
CA SER A 111 0.17 20.97 4.66
C SER A 111 0.90 20.47 5.90
N ALA A 112 0.88 21.26 6.98
CA ALA A 112 1.46 20.80 8.24
C ALA A 112 0.85 19.46 8.70
N ILE A 113 -0.40 19.20 8.31
CA ILE A 113 -1.14 17.95 8.59
C ILE A 113 -0.54 16.78 7.82
N ASP A 114 -0.25 16.94 6.53
CA ASP A 114 0.37 15.88 5.71
C ASP A 114 1.74 15.46 6.25
N ARG A 115 2.53 16.44 6.67
CA ARG A 115 3.84 16.20 7.31
C ARG A 115 3.67 15.53 8.67
N MET A 116 2.70 15.99 9.45
CA MET A 116 2.42 15.41 10.77
C MET A 116 1.92 13.96 10.66
N LEU A 117 1.11 13.63 9.65
CA LEU A 117 0.67 12.26 9.37
C LEU A 117 1.86 11.35 9.00
N LEU A 118 2.73 11.80 8.10
CA LEU A 118 3.92 11.03 7.70
C LEU A 118 4.92 10.89 8.86
N GLN A 119 5.11 11.93 9.67
CA GLN A 119 6.00 11.91 10.84
C GLN A 119 5.42 11.12 12.00
N SER A 120 4.10 11.05 12.15
CA SER A 120 3.43 10.29 13.21
C SER A 120 3.78 8.79 13.12
N ASN A 121 3.93 8.23 11.92
CA ASN A 121 4.41 6.86 11.76
C ASN A 121 5.84 6.68 12.29
N SER A 122 6.76 7.62 12.03
CA SER A 122 8.12 7.55 12.57
C SER A 122 8.17 7.70 14.08
N ILE A 123 7.31 8.55 14.66
CA ILE A 123 7.20 8.73 16.11
C ILE A 123 6.60 7.47 16.76
N THR A 124 5.50 6.95 16.23
CA THR A 124 4.85 5.74 16.76
C THR A 124 5.72 4.50 16.59
N GLU A 125 6.52 4.40 15.52
CA GLU A 125 7.56 3.37 15.40
C GLU A 125 8.66 3.55 16.44
N SER A 126 9.16 4.77 16.67
CA SER A 126 10.22 5.01 17.66
C SER A 126 9.81 4.67 19.09
N PHE A 127 8.52 4.74 19.41
CA PHE A 127 7.98 4.35 20.72
C PHE A 127 7.46 2.90 20.75
N GLY A 128 7.03 2.34 19.62
CA GLY A 128 6.27 1.08 19.56
C GLY A 128 7.00 -0.10 18.92
N ASN A 129 8.01 0.14 18.07
CA ASN A 129 8.82 -0.95 17.53
C ASN A 129 9.92 -1.32 18.53
N ALA A 130 9.80 -2.52 19.10
CA ALA A 130 10.89 -3.18 19.79
C ALA A 130 11.55 -4.19 18.85
N GLN A 131 12.88 -4.24 18.85
CA GLN A 131 13.62 -5.30 18.15
C GLN A 131 13.37 -6.63 18.87
N THR A 132 13.05 -7.67 18.12
CA THR A 132 12.83 -9.02 18.63
C THR A 132 13.71 -10.01 17.88
N LEU A 133 13.89 -11.22 18.40
CA LEU A 133 14.68 -12.27 17.73
C LEU A 133 14.19 -12.63 16.31
N ARG A 134 12.98 -12.20 15.93
CA ARG A 134 12.35 -12.43 14.62
C ARG A 134 12.13 -11.15 13.80
N ASN A 135 12.55 -9.98 14.29
CA ASN A 135 12.35 -8.68 13.64
C ASN A 135 13.39 -7.65 14.13
#